data_AF-A0A0R3S771-F1
#
_entry.id   AF-A0A0R3S771-F1
#
_cell.length_a   1.000
_cell.length_b   1.000
_cell.length_c   1.000
_cell.angle_alpha   90.00
_cell.angle_beta   90.00
_cell.angle_gamma   90.00
#
_symmetry.space_group_name_H-M   'P 1'
#
loop_
_entity.id
_entity.type
_entity.pdbx_description
1 polymer ?
#
loop_
_entity_poly.entity_id
_entity_poly.type
_entity_poly.pdbx_seq_one_letter_code
_entity_poly.pdbx_strand_id
1 'polypeptide(L)'
;LIRKVIFLGYAKSFLGYSKWNRSLEFESGDGKKRPQLQVQSDKPGCYIISGRTKVFREFSTDFSIYVEIRTSASRQRVTEPCINQGSDGCGGLGSCLYCHTCNNLDSKIGVKAELLENGKKLDCKTRLTPGIYDNIQLAFCLPEMEEILKSHGLSQKSLLSLVEGDDFIRKFGIFATIYIFNTDVSKLMQAQSRIIEVHNDRNKALFKGEPLPSELYWSLPFNLMIKNEKSYSACHIIHCNIDINTQ
;
A
#
# COMPACT_ATOMS: atom_id res chain seq x y z
N LEU A 1 2.45 -14.81 -19.46
CA LEU A 1 2.94 -15.14 -18.08
C LEU A 1 4.06 -14.18 -17.65
N ILE A 2 3.90 -13.37 -16.60
CA ILE A 2 4.94 -12.43 -16.13
C ILE A 2 5.87 -13.15 -15.16
N ARG A 3 7.18 -13.23 -15.46
CA ARG A 3 8.15 -14.03 -14.69
C ARG A 3 9.13 -13.21 -13.85
N LYS A 4 9.09 -11.88 -13.88
CA LYS A 4 10.09 -11.07 -13.16
C LYS A 4 9.53 -9.73 -12.72
N VAL A 5 9.44 -9.54 -11.40
CA VAL A 5 9.26 -8.23 -10.77
C VAL A 5 10.62 -7.82 -10.24
N ILE A 6 11.22 -6.78 -10.82
CA ILE A 6 12.50 -6.25 -10.35
C ILE A 6 12.20 -5.20 -9.30
N PHE A 7 12.46 -5.53 -8.04
CA PHE A 7 12.33 -4.62 -6.91
C PHE A 7 13.59 -3.79 -6.74
N LEU A 8 13.44 -2.47 -6.85
CA LEU A 8 14.38 -1.52 -6.27
C LEU A 8 13.77 -1.05 -4.95
N GLY A 9 13.70 -1.96 -3.98
CA GLY A 9 13.26 -1.66 -2.63
C GLY A 9 14.30 -0.79 -1.94
N TYR A 10 14.00 0.50 -1.79
CA TYR A 10 14.70 1.39 -0.87
C TYR A 10 13.76 1.67 0.30
N ALA A 11 13.99 1.00 1.43
CA ALA A 11 13.45 1.46 2.70
C ALA A 11 14.23 2.72 3.11
N LYS A 12 13.84 3.87 2.54
CA LYS A 12 14.39 5.15 2.96
C LYS A 12 13.72 5.52 4.27
N SER A 13 14.36 5.16 5.39
CA SER A 13 14.10 5.82 6.67
C SER A 13 14.48 7.29 6.47
N PHE A 14 13.47 8.15 6.37
CA PHE A 14 13.74 9.59 6.37
C PHE A 14 14.33 9.94 7.74
N LEU A 15 15.62 10.27 7.75
CA LEU A 15 16.37 10.82 8.89
C LEU A 15 15.96 12.26 9.24
N GLY A 16 14.82 12.73 8.73
CA GLY A 16 14.16 13.92 9.28
C GLY A 16 13.40 13.51 10.54
N TYR A 17 13.50 14.31 11.61
CA TYR A 17 12.63 14.22 12.77
C TYR A 17 11.18 14.48 12.36
N SER A 18 10.55 13.45 11.80
CA SER A 18 9.15 13.44 11.48
C SER A 18 8.38 13.49 12.81
N LYS A 19 7.37 14.37 12.94
CA LYS A 19 6.49 14.48 14.13
C LYS A 19 5.54 13.28 14.26
N TRP A 20 5.96 12.10 13.80
CA TRP A 20 5.10 10.94 13.71
C TRP A 20 5.23 10.15 15.00
N ASN A 21 4.14 9.50 15.39
CA ASN A 21 4.12 8.64 16.56
C ASN A 21 4.79 7.30 16.22
N ARG A 22 6.13 7.34 16.05
CA ARG A 22 6.95 6.16 15.74
C ARG A 22 6.63 5.10 16.77
N SER A 23 6.01 4.01 16.32
CA SER A 23 5.59 2.90 17.19
C SER A 23 6.32 1.62 16.80
N LEU A 24 6.61 1.43 15.51
CA LEU A 24 7.30 0.26 14.97
C LEU A 24 8.27 0.70 13.86
N GLU A 25 9.51 0.23 13.91
CA GLU A 25 10.52 0.49 12.89
C GLU A 25 11.26 -0.80 12.55
N PHE A 26 11.20 -1.20 11.27
CA PHE A 26 12.07 -2.25 10.74
C PHE A 26 13.39 -1.63 10.29
N GLU A 27 14.50 -2.33 10.55
CA GLU A 27 15.85 -1.93 10.17
C GLU A 27 15.91 -1.46 8.71
N SER A 28 16.32 -0.21 8.52
CA SER A 28 16.48 0.38 7.19
C SER A 28 17.78 -0.06 6.52
N GLY A 29 17.79 -0.10 5.19
CA GLY A 29 18.98 -0.52 4.46
C GLY A 29 19.96 0.62 4.28
N ASP A 30 21.22 0.44 4.70
CA ASP A 30 22.29 1.44 4.58
C ASP A 30 23.11 1.31 3.28
N GLY A 31 22.59 0.54 2.32
CA GLY A 31 23.27 0.23 1.06
C GLY A 31 24.29 -0.92 1.15
N LYS A 32 24.74 -1.31 2.36
CA LYS A 32 25.61 -2.49 2.61
C LYS A 32 24.85 -3.67 3.21
N LYS A 33 23.87 -3.40 4.07
CA LYS A 33 22.85 -4.34 4.53
C LYS A 33 21.49 -3.80 4.08
N ARG A 34 20.72 -4.58 3.33
CA ARG A 34 19.34 -4.23 2.96
C ARG A 34 18.40 -4.96 3.92
N PRO A 35 17.27 -4.35 4.38
CA PRO A 35 16.15 -5.15 4.86
C PRO A 35 15.87 -6.18 3.78
N GLN A 36 15.89 -7.45 4.17
CA GLN A 36 15.74 -8.51 3.21
C GLN A 36 14.26 -8.59 2.87
N LEU A 37 13.88 -7.89 1.80
CA LEU A 37 12.64 -8.14 1.11
C LEU A 37 12.80 -9.50 0.44
N GLN A 38 12.20 -10.52 1.02
CA GLN A 38 12.24 -11.88 0.51
C GLN A 38 10.91 -12.19 -0.17
N VAL A 39 10.97 -12.84 -1.33
CA VAL A 39 9.78 -13.36 -2.00
C VAL A 39 9.34 -14.64 -1.27
N GLN A 40 8.04 -14.78 -1.02
CA GLN A 40 7.50 -16.05 -0.53
C GLN A 40 7.35 -17.01 -1.72
N SER A 41 8.21 -18.03 -1.79
CA SER A 41 8.26 -18.96 -2.93
C SER A 41 6.97 -19.75 -3.13
N ASP A 42 6.20 -19.95 -2.06
CA ASP A 42 4.91 -20.64 -2.03
C ASP A 42 3.70 -19.72 -2.33
N LYS A 43 3.90 -18.39 -2.33
CA LYS A 43 2.84 -17.40 -2.52
C LYS A 43 3.28 -16.28 -3.48
N PRO A 44 3.01 -16.41 -4.79
CA PRO A 44 3.31 -15.37 -5.78
C PRO A 44 2.72 -14.02 -5.39
N GLY A 45 3.49 -12.94 -5.53
CA GLY A 45 3.05 -11.58 -5.16
C GLY A 45 3.08 -11.28 -3.66
N CYS A 46 3.54 -12.23 -2.83
CA CYS A 46 3.74 -12.05 -1.40
C CYS A 46 5.22 -11.95 -1.04
N TYR A 47 5.51 -11.14 -0.03
CA TYR A 47 6.84 -10.74 0.39
C TYR A 47 6.95 -10.71 1.90
N ILE A 48 8.17 -10.86 2.40
CA ILE A 48 8.51 -10.72 3.81
C ILE A 48 9.56 -9.62 3.94
N ILE A 49 9.30 -8.63 4.79
CA ILE A 49 10.33 -7.73 5.30
C ILE A 49 10.85 -8.32 6.60
N SER A 50 12.15 -8.60 6.62
CA SER A 50 12.87 -9.11 7.78
C SER A 50 14.06 -8.20 8.13
N GLY A 51 14.44 -8.22 9.40
CA GLY A 51 15.50 -7.39 9.96
C GLY A 51 15.21 -7.10 11.43
N ARG A 52 16.14 -6.39 12.09
CA ARG A 52 15.91 -5.96 13.47
C ARG A 52 14.72 -5.01 13.53
N THR A 53 13.78 -5.28 14.42
CA THR A 53 12.56 -4.49 14.60
C THR A 53 12.61 -3.77 15.94
N LYS A 54 12.46 -2.46 15.92
CA LYS A 54 12.38 -1.63 17.14
C LYS A 54 10.94 -1.20 17.37
N VAL A 55 10.40 -1.59 18.52
CA VAL A 55 9.08 -1.18 19.01
C VAL A 55 9.29 -0.05 20.00
N PHE A 56 8.79 1.14 19.69
CA PHE A 56 8.95 2.33 20.53
C PHE A 56 7.82 2.48 21.55
N ARG A 57 6.64 1.95 21.22
CA ARG A 57 5.41 2.00 22.01
C ARG A 57 4.63 0.72 21.75
N GLU A 58 3.72 0.38 22.66
CA GLU A 58 2.85 -0.78 22.50
C GLU A 58 2.17 -0.79 21.11
N PHE A 59 2.36 -1.89 20.38
CA PHE A 59 1.89 -2.03 19.00
C PHE A 59 0.93 -3.22 18.89
N SER A 60 -0.29 -2.97 18.43
CA SER A 60 -1.30 -4.00 18.20
C SER A 60 -0.97 -4.79 16.94
N THR A 61 -1.04 -6.12 17.02
CA THR A 61 -0.92 -6.98 15.83
C THR A 61 -2.16 -6.91 14.94
N ASP A 62 -3.28 -6.40 15.47
CA ASP A 62 -4.44 -5.96 14.69
C ASP A 62 -4.27 -4.48 14.32
N PHE A 63 -3.65 -4.24 13.16
CA PHE A 63 -3.38 -2.90 12.62
C PHE A 63 -4.12 -2.70 11.29
N SER A 64 -4.09 -1.47 10.78
CA SER A 64 -4.63 -1.15 9.45
C SER A 64 -3.50 -0.77 8.50
N ILE A 65 -3.69 -1.04 7.21
CA ILE A 65 -2.72 -0.69 6.17
C ILE A 65 -3.40 0.16 5.12
N TYR A 66 -2.84 1.31 4.82
CA TYR A 66 -3.18 2.03 3.60
C TYR A 66 -2.13 1.74 2.55
N VAL A 67 -2.57 1.26 1.39
CA VAL A 67 -1.71 1.12 0.23
C VAL A 67 -1.99 2.27 -0.69
N GLU A 68 -0.96 3.05 -0.95
CA GLU A 68 -0.97 4.13 -1.92
C GLU A 68 -0.34 3.63 -3.22
N ILE A 69 -1.11 3.60 -4.30
CA ILE A 69 -0.64 3.16 -5.61
C ILE A 69 -0.49 4.37 -6.52
N ARG A 70 0.64 4.45 -7.21
CA ARG A 70 0.93 5.46 -8.22
C ARG A 70 1.59 4.85 -9.44
N THR A 71 1.24 5.41 -10.58
CA THR A 71 1.82 5.10 -11.90
C THR A 71 2.96 6.05 -12.26
N SER A 72 3.20 7.05 -11.41
CA SER A 72 4.29 8.03 -11.54
C SER A 72 5.08 8.13 -10.24
N ALA A 73 6.40 8.34 -10.37
CA ALA A 73 7.27 8.65 -9.23
C ALA A 73 6.96 10.02 -8.59
N SER A 74 6.25 10.90 -9.30
CA SER A 74 5.96 12.25 -8.79
C SER A 74 4.91 12.22 -7.69
N ARG A 75 5.26 12.77 -6.52
CA ARG A 75 4.33 12.94 -5.39
C ARG A 75 3.33 14.07 -5.55
N GLN A 76 3.46 14.88 -6.60
CA GLN A 76 2.55 15.99 -6.88
C GLN A 76 1.26 15.52 -7.59
N ARG A 77 1.31 14.36 -8.25
CA ARG A 77 0.13 13.75 -8.87
C ARG A 77 -0.72 13.05 -7.81
N VAL A 78 -2.03 13.14 -7.99
CA VAL A 78 -2.98 12.37 -7.18
C VAL A 78 -2.74 10.88 -7.39
N THR A 79 -3.08 10.09 -6.38
CA THR A 79 -2.90 8.64 -6.44
C THR A 79 -4.01 8.01 -7.25
N GLU A 80 -3.84 6.73 -7.58
CA GLU A 80 -4.93 5.96 -8.16
C GLU A 80 -6.08 5.88 -7.16
N PRO A 81 -7.34 6.13 -7.56
CA PRO A 81 -8.47 6.19 -6.64
C PRO A 81 -8.72 4.83 -5.99
N CYS A 82 -9.33 4.85 -4.79
CA CYS A 82 -9.88 3.64 -4.19
C CYS A 82 -11.25 3.35 -4.82
N ILE A 83 -11.40 2.19 -5.45
CA ILE A 83 -12.63 1.75 -6.13
C ILE A 83 -13.26 0.62 -5.34
N ASN A 84 -14.61 0.61 -5.24
CA ASN A 84 -15.39 -0.39 -4.52
C ASN A 84 -14.99 -0.53 -3.04
N GLN A 85 -14.73 0.61 -2.38
CA GLN A 85 -14.52 0.63 -0.94
C GLN A 85 -15.78 0.20 -0.20
N GLY A 86 -15.61 -0.57 0.88
CA GLY A 86 -16.70 -0.91 1.78
C GLY A 86 -17.31 0.31 2.47
N SER A 87 -18.55 0.20 2.92
CA SER A 87 -19.24 1.26 3.65
C SER A 87 -18.58 1.61 4.99
N ASP A 88 -17.77 0.69 5.51
CA ASP A 88 -16.91 0.86 6.67
C ASP A 88 -15.62 1.64 6.37
N GLY A 89 -15.38 2.04 5.11
CA GLY A 89 -14.17 2.76 4.70
C GLY A 89 -12.96 1.85 4.49
N CYS A 90 -13.17 0.53 4.43
CA CYS A 90 -12.12 -0.47 4.32
C CYS A 90 -12.26 -1.28 3.02
N GLY A 91 -11.16 -1.82 2.53
CA GLY A 91 -11.10 -2.61 1.30
C GLY A 91 -11.25 -1.80 0.01
N GLY A 92 -11.30 -2.51 -1.10
CA GLY A 92 -11.35 -1.94 -2.45
C GLY A 92 -10.08 -2.20 -3.27
N LEU A 93 -10.04 -1.59 -4.46
CA LEU A 93 -8.94 -1.67 -5.43
C LEU A 93 -8.31 -0.29 -5.64
N GLY A 94 -6.99 -0.24 -5.84
CA GLY A 94 -6.25 1.01 -5.97
C GLY A 94 -5.71 1.52 -4.64
N SER A 95 -5.78 2.83 -4.38
CA SER A 95 -5.20 3.39 -3.15
C SER A 95 -6.17 3.33 -1.96
N CYS A 96 -6.28 2.16 -1.33
CA CYS A 96 -7.30 1.84 -0.32
C CYS A 96 -6.72 1.56 1.08
N LEU A 97 -7.57 1.72 2.09
CA LEU A 97 -7.31 1.32 3.47
C LEU A 97 -7.83 -0.11 3.69
N TYR A 98 -7.00 -0.98 4.24
CA TYR A 98 -7.32 -2.34 4.64
C TYR A 98 -7.28 -2.40 6.16
N CYS A 99 -8.45 -2.43 6.77
CA CYS A 99 -8.61 -2.44 8.22
C CYS A 99 -8.44 -3.85 8.76
N HIS A 100 -8.08 -3.96 10.04
CA HIS A 100 -8.00 -5.23 10.78
C HIS A 100 -7.26 -6.34 10.02
N THR A 101 -6.00 -6.08 9.68
CA THR A 101 -5.22 -6.95 8.78
C THR A 101 -5.10 -8.38 9.31
N CYS A 102 -5.20 -8.56 10.63
CA CYS A 102 -5.14 -9.86 11.25
C CYS A 102 -6.34 -10.78 10.94
N ASN A 103 -7.50 -10.21 10.60
CA ASN A 103 -8.74 -10.93 10.29
C ASN A 103 -9.01 -11.08 8.78
N ASN A 104 -8.33 -10.32 7.92
CA ASN A 104 -8.62 -10.22 6.49
C ASN A 104 -7.69 -11.03 5.57
N LEU A 105 -6.94 -11.97 6.14
CA LEU A 105 -5.95 -12.79 5.43
C LEU A 105 -6.56 -13.77 4.40
N ASP A 106 -7.84 -14.10 4.51
CA ASP A 106 -8.54 -14.97 3.55
C ASP A 106 -9.25 -14.21 2.42
N SER A 107 -9.28 -12.87 2.49
CA SER A 107 -9.86 -12.07 1.40
C SER A 107 -9.02 -12.26 0.13
N LYS A 108 -9.66 -12.54 -1.01
CA LYS A 108 -8.97 -12.68 -2.31
C LYS A 108 -8.60 -11.33 -2.93
N ILE A 109 -9.01 -10.23 -2.32
CA ILE A 109 -9.02 -8.90 -2.93
C ILE A 109 -8.18 -7.95 -2.07
N GLY A 110 -7.18 -7.32 -2.68
CA GLY A 110 -6.38 -6.27 -2.05
C GLY A 110 -5.14 -6.76 -1.28
N VAL A 111 -4.69 -5.96 -0.32
CA VAL A 111 -3.39 -6.17 0.36
C VAL A 111 -3.57 -6.95 1.64
N LYS A 112 -2.90 -8.11 1.70
CA LYS A 112 -2.74 -8.88 2.94
C LYS A 112 -1.50 -8.40 3.64
N ALA A 113 -1.53 -8.22 4.96
CA ALA A 113 -0.31 -8.24 5.72
C ALA A 113 -0.51 -8.75 7.14
N GLU A 114 0.56 -9.27 7.71
CA GLU A 114 0.58 -9.81 9.05
C GLU A 114 1.98 -9.70 9.64
N LEU A 115 2.03 -9.65 10.96
CA LEU A 115 3.29 -9.79 11.69
C LEU A 115 3.54 -11.27 12.00
N LEU A 116 4.74 -11.70 11.67
CA LEU A 116 5.25 -13.02 12.01
C LEU A 116 6.26 -12.89 13.14
N GLU A 117 6.20 -13.80 14.11
CA GLU A 117 7.22 -14.01 15.11
C GLU A 117 7.82 -15.40 14.91
N ASN A 118 9.14 -15.48 14.69
CA ASN A 118 9.83 -16.74 14.37
C ASN A 118 9.18 -17.49 13.19
N GLY A 119 8.72 -16.75 12.17
CA GLY A 119 8.04 -17.29 10.99
C GLY A 119 6.59 -17.75 11.24
N LYS A 120 6.04 -17.56 12.44
CA LYS A 120 4.64 -17.91 12.77
C LYS A 120 3.80 -16.66 12.92
N LYS A 121 2.54 -16.71 12.44
CA LYS A 121 1.58 -15.61 12.60
C LYS A 121 1.36 -15.30 14.08
N LEU A 122 1.42 -14.02 14.43
CA LEU A 122 1.02 -13.54 15.76
C LEU A 122 -0.52 -13.51 15.90
N ASP A 123 -1.01 -13.83 17.10
CA ASP A 123 -2.45 -13.72 17.40
C ASP A 123 -2.92 -12.26 17.34
N CYS A 124 -4.15 -12.02 16.88
CA CYS A 124 -4.71 -10.68 16.67
C CYS A 124 -4.91 -9.87 17.96
N LYS A 125 -4.90 -10.52 19.12
CA LYS A 125 -4.99 -9.87 20.44
C LYS A 125 -3.61 -9.58 21.02
N THR A 126 -2.55 -10.02 20.35
CA THR A 126 -1.17 -9.80 20.80
C THR A 126 -0.81 -8.33 20.70
N ARG A 127 -0.05 -7.86 21.69
CA ARG A 127 0.56 -6.54 21.66
C ARG A 127 2.05 -6.67 21.83
N LEU A 128 2.81 -6.09 20.90
CA LEU A 128 4.25 -6.01 21.02
C LEU A 128 4.60 -4.90 22.01
N THR A 129 5.38 -5.25 23.03
CA THR A 129 5.84 -4.29 24.03
C THR A 129 7.03 -3.49 23.50
N PRO A 130 7.34 -2.31 24.07
CA PRO A 130 8.53 -1.55 23.67
C PRO A 130 9.80 -2.38 23.85
N GLY A 131 10.62 -2.46 22.81
CA GLY A 131 11.79 -3.35 22.79
C GLY A 131 12.45 -3.46 21.42
N ILE A 132 13.52 -4.26 21.38
CA ILE A 132 14.21 -4.63 20.14
C ILE A 132 13.97 -6.12 19.93
N TYR A 133 13.54 -6.47 18.73
CA TYR A 133 13.18 -7.82 18.33
C TYR A 133 13.98 -8.20 17.08
N ASP A 134 14.65 -9.34 17.10
CA ASP A 134 15.36 -9.88 15.93
C ASP A 134 14.54 -10.96 15.20
N ASN A 135 13.34 -11.27 15.70
CA ASN A 135 12.48 -12.37 15.25
C ASN A 135 11.12 -11.91 14.68
N ILE A 136 10.86 -10.61 14.64
CA ILE A 136 9.62 -10.04 14.08
C ILE A 136 9.81 -9.74 12.59
N GLN A 137 8.85 -10.16 11.79
CA GLN A 137 8.83 -9.96 10.34
C GLN A 137 7.47 -9.43 9.90
N LEU A 138 7.44 -8.63 8.85
CA LEU A 138 6.20 -8.18 8.20
C LEU A 138 6.01 -8.95 6.90
N ALA A 139 5.05 -9.86 6.87
CA ALA A 139 4.61 -10.52 5.64
C ALA A 139 3.51 -9.70 5.01
N PHE A 140 3.55 -9.49 3.69
CA PHE A 140 2.48 -8.80 2.95
C PHE A 140 2.36 -9.28 1.51
N CYS A 141 1.17 -9.18 0.93
CA CYS A 141 0.91 -9.49 -0.47
C CYS A 141 0.40 -8.23 -1.19
N LEU A 142 0.92 -7.99 -2.39
CA LEU A 142 0.39 -6.93 -3.26
C LEU A 142 -0.84 -7.45 -4.02
N PRO A 143 -1.76 -6.56 -4.45
CA PRO A 143 -2.90 -6.96 -5.27
C PRO A 143 -2.44 -7.61 -6.57
N GLU A 144 -3.27 -8.51 -7.11
CA GLU A 144 -2.97 -9.14 -8.39
C GLU A 144 -2.98 -8.12 -9.54
N MET A 145 -2.23 -8.39 -10.60
CA MET A 145 -2.15 -7.50 -11.76
C MET A 145 -3.51 -7.21 -12.39
N GLU A 146 -4.40 -8.20 -12.45
CA GLU A 146 -5.75 -8.00 -12.98
C GLU A 146 -6.54 -7.00 -12.13
N GLU A 147 -6.33 -7.00 -10.82
CA GLU A 147 -6.97 -6.06 -9.90
C GLU A 147 -6.43 -4.65 -10.08
N ILE A 148 -5.11 -4.52 -10.24
CA ILE A 148 -4.46 -3.24 -10.55
C ILE A 148 -4.98 -2.71 -11.89
N LEU A 149 -5.02 -3.52 -12.94
CA LEU A 149 -5.52 -3.11 -14.25
C LEU A 149 -7.00 -2.69 -14.21
N LYS A 150 -7.85 -3.47 -13.52
CA LYS A 150 -9.25 -3.11 -13.27
C LYS A 150 -9.36 -1.77 -12.55
N SER A 151 -8.48 -1.47 -11.60
CA SER A 151 -8.47 -0.18 -10.89
C SER A 151 -8.19 1.01 -11.82
N HIS A 152 -7.49 0.78 -12.93
CA HIS A 152 -7.26 1.78 -13.98
C HIS A 152 -8.32 1.76 -15.09
N GLY A 153 -9.39 0.96 -14.95
CA GLY A 153 -10.37 0.77 -16.02
C GLY A 153 -9.81 0.05 -17.25
N LEU A 154 -8.65 -0.60 -17.12
CA LEU A 154 -7.99 -1.33 -18.19
C LEU A 154 -8.26 -2.82 -18.07
N SER A 155 -8.50 -3.47 -19.21
CA SER A 155 -8.46 -4.93 -19.29
C SER A 155 -7.07 -5.38 -19.75
N GLN A 156 -6.68 -6.61 -19.44
CA GLN A 156 -5.44 -7.20 -19.97
C GLN A 156 -5.42 -7.17 -21.50
N LYS A 157 -6.57 -7.38 -22.16
CA LYS A 157 -6.69 -7.28 -23.63
C LYS A 157 -6.44 -5.85 -24.13
N SER A 158 -7.02 -4.85 -23.47
CA SER A 158 -6.81 -3.43 -23.78
C SER A 158 -5.36 -3.02 -23.61
N LEU A 159 -4.71 -3.52 -22.55
CA LEU A 159 -3.29 -3.30 -22.31
C LEU A 159 -2.44 -3.95 -23.39
N LEU A 160 -2.70 -5.20 -23.76
CA LEU A 160 -1.97 -5.91 -24.81
C LEU A 160 -2.10 -5.22 -26.17
N SER A 161 -3.30 -4.73 -26.52
CA SER A 161 -3.52 -3.97 -27.76
C SER A 161 -2.79 -2.62 -27.79
N LEU A 162 -2.47 -2.04 -26.62
CA LEU A 162 -1.66 -0.82 -26.52
C LEU A 162 -0.15 -1.12 -26.64
N VAL A 163 0.27 -2.36 -26.37
CA VAL A 163 1.67 -2.81 -26.38
C VAL A 163 2.10 -3.38 -27.73
N GLU A 164 1.16 -3.79 -28.58
CA GLU A 164 1.45 -4.31 -29.94
C GLU A 164 2.11 -3.28 -30.89
N GLY A 165 2.18 -2.00 -30.52
CA GLY A 165 2.77 -0.92 -31.33
C GLY A 165 4.20 -0.50 -30.97
N ASP A 166 4.72 -0.81 -29.78
CA ASP A 166 6.02 -0.29 -29.31
C ASP A 166 6.69 -1.22 -28.29
N ASP A 167 7.93 -1.65 -28.56
CA ASP A 167 8.75 -2.48 -27.66
C ASP A 167 9.02 -1.82 -26.28
N PHE A 168 8.80 -0.50 -26.16
CA PHE A 168 8.98 0.27 -24.93
C PHE A 168 7.84 0.09 -23.90
N ILE A 169 6.64 -0.34 -24.30
CA ILE A 169 5.46 -0.45 -23.39
C ILE A 169 5.39 -1.84 -22.73
N ARG A 170 6.47 -2.62 -22.74
CA ARG A 170 6.49 -3.92 -22.05
C ARG A 170 6.73 -3.80 -20.54
N LYS A 171 7.02 -2.61 -20.03
CA LYS A 171 7.31 -2.38 -18.60
C LYS A 171 6.44 -1.28 -18.04
N PHE A 172 5.65 -1.61 -17.02
CA PHE A 172 4.86 -0.65 -16.28
C PHE A 172 5.43 -0.45 -14.88
N GLY A 173 5.82 0.78 -14.56
CA GLY A 173 6.34 1.13 -13.24
C GLY A 173 5.20 1.43 -12.27
N ILE A 174 5.14 0.70 -11.17
CA ILE A 174 4.23 0.97 -10.05
C ILE A 174 5.03 1.38 -8.83
N PHE A 175 4.62 2.49 -8.25
CA PHE A 175 5.12 3.00 -6.99
C PHE A 175 4.04 2.73 -5.94
N ALA A 176 4.31 1.77 -5.06
CA ALA A 176 3.44 1.46 -3.94
C ALA A 176 4.05 2.04 -2.66
N THR A 177 3.30 2.84 -1.91
CA THR A 177 3.67 3.26 -0.56
C THR A 177 2.71 2.62 0.43
N ILE A 178 3.26 1.84 1.36
CA ILE A 178 2.50 1.13 2.39
C ILE A 178 2.61 1.93 3.68
N TYR A 179 1.48 2.40 4.20
CA TYR A 179 1.36 3.09 5.48
C TYR A 179 0.69 2.18 6.49
N ILE A 180 1.28 2.04 7.68
CA ILE A 180 0.77 1.17 8.75
C ILE A 180 0.19 2.04 9.87
N PHE A 181 -1.01 1.73 10.32
CA PHE A 181 -1.73 2.45 11.38
C PHE A 181 -2.04 1.53 12.56
N ASN A 182 -1.58 1.93 13.74
CA ASN A 182 -1.93 1.29 15.01
C ASN A 182 -3.18 1.93 15.66
N THR A 183 -3.88 2.79 14.93
CA THR A 183 -5.11 3.46 15.35
C THR A 183 -6.15 3.33 14.24
N ASP A 184 -7.42 3.27 14.60
CA ASP A 184 -8.50 3.25 13.62
C ASP A 184 -8.60 4.60 12.88
N VAL A 185 -8.34 4.56 11.57
CA VAL A 185 -8.43 5.70 10.64
C VAL A 185 -9.56 5.51 9.61
N SER A 186 -10.37 4.46 9.74
CA SER A 186 -11.46 4.14 8.81
C SER A 186 -12.49 5.27 8.69
N LYS A 187 -12.79 5.95 9.80
CA LYS A 187 -13.72 7.09 9.83
C LYS A 187 -13.25 8.26 8.95
N LEU A 188 -11.94 8.47 8.84
CA LEU A 188 -11.38 9.49 7.94
C LEU A 188 -11.58 9.09 6.47
N MET A 189 -11.44 7.79 6.16
CA MET A 189 -11.74 7.26 4.82
C MET A 189 -13.23 7.38 4.49
N GLN A 190 -14.12 7.01 5.40
CA GLN A 190 -15.57 7.17 5.20
C GLN A 190 -15.96 8.63 4.95
N ALA A 191 -15.42 9.57 5.75
CA ALA A 191 -15.67 10.99 5.55
C ALA A 191 -15.16 11.48 4.18
N GLN A 192 -13.97 11.03 3.79
CA GLN A 192 -13.39 11.31 2.49
C GLN A 192 -14.28 10.80 1.34
N SER A 193 -14.72 9.55 1.39
CA SER A 193 -15.57 8.95 0.36
C SER A 193 -16.90 9.67 0.17
N ARG A 194 -17.53 10.13 1.27
CA ARG A 194 -18.75 10.96 1.22
C ARG A 194 -18.52 12.31 0.54
N ILE A 195 -17.39 12.97 0.82
CA ILE A 195 -17.05 14.25 0.17
C ILE A 195 -16.86 14.05 -1.34
N ILE A 196 -16.19 12.95 -1.73
CA ILE A 196 -15.96 12.59 -3.14
C ILE A 196 -17.28 12.31 -3.86
N GLU A 197 -18.19 11.56 -3.24
CA GLU A 197 -19.52 11.27 -3.78
C GLU A 197 -20.32 12.55 -4.03
N VAL A 198 -20.41 13.44 -3.04
CA VAL A 198 -21.09 14.74 -3.18
C VAL A 198 -20.44 15.61 -4.26
N HIS A 199 -19.11 15.57 -4.39
CA HIS A 199 -18.40 16.29 -5.45
C HIS A 199 -18.76 15.76 -6.84
N ASN A 200 -18.78 14.43 -7.00
CA ASN A 200 -19.10 13.77 -8.28
C ASN A 200 -20.57 13.97 -8.67
N ASP A 201 -21.49 14.01 -7.70
CA ASP A 201 -22.91 14.28 -7.97
C ASP A 201 -23.14 15.72 -8.46
N ARG A 202 -22.41 16.68 -7.89
CA ARG A 202 -22.50 18.11 -8.26
C ARG A 202 -21.81 18.39 -9.59
N ASN A 203 -20.64 17.81 -9.78
CA ASN A 203 -19.88 17.90 -11.02
C ASN A 203 -20.25 16.69 -11.86
N LYS A 204 -21.37 16.78 -12.59
CA LYS A 204 -21.74 15.84 -13.65
C LYS A 204 -20.63 15.84 -14.71
N ALA A 205 -19.51 15.20 -14.41
CA ALA A 205 -18.38 15.10 -15.30
C ALA A 205 -18.86 14.42 -16.58
N LEU A 206 -18.47 14.98 -17.72
CA LEU A 206 -18.76 14.43 -19.04
C LEU A 206 -18.25 12.98 -19.15
N PHE A 207 -17.27 12.60 -18.33
CA PHE A 207 -16.73 11.26 -18.21
C PHE A 207 -16.78 10.77 -16.76
N LYS A 208 -17.34 9.58 -16.53
CA LYS A 208 -17.23 8.90 -15.23
C LYS A 208 -15.76 8.54 -14.99
N GLY A 209 -15.22 8.96 -13.85
CA GLY A 209 -13.86 8.57 -13.42
C GLY A 209 -12.77 9.63 -13.66
N GLU A 210 -13.12 10.90 -13.86
CA GLU A 210 -12.11 11.97 -13.84
C GLU A 210 -11.44 12.06 -12.45
N PRO A 211 -10.11 12.23 -12.39
CA PRO A 211 -9.40 12.38 -11.13
C PRO A 211 -9.79 13.70 -10.46
N LEU A 212 -9.88 13.69 -9.13
CA LEU A 212 -10.16 14.90 -8.36
C LEU A 212 -9.09 15.97 -8.62
N PRO A 213 -9.46 17.26 -8.63
CA PRO A 213 -8.49 18.35 -8.62
C PRO A 213 -7.51 18.16 -7.45
N SER A 214 -6.21 18.36 -7.70
CA SER A 214 -5.16 18.11 -6.71
C SER A 214 -5.38 18.85 -5.39
N GLU A 215 -5.86 20.09 -5.44
CA GLU A 215 -6.19 20.89 -4.26
C GLU A 215 -7.29 20.24 -3.41
N LEU A 216 -8.37 19.79 -4.05
CA LEU A 216 -9.44 19.07 -3.37
C LEU A 216 -8.91 17.75 -2.80
N TYR A 217 -8.21 16.95 -3.62
CA TYR A 217 -7.63 15.67 -3.20
C TYR A 217 -6.79 15.81 -1.92
N TRP A 218 -5.88 16.79 -1.86
CA TRP A 218 -5.01 17.00 -0.70
C TRP A 218 -5.68 17.71 0.48
N SER A 219 -6.89 18.25 0.31
CA SER A 219 -7.70 18.81 1.39
C SER A 219 -8.56 17.77 2.10
N LEU A 220 -8.73 16.58 1.52
CA LEU A 220 -9.57 15.53 2.09
C LEU A 220 -9.00 15.04 3.43
N PRO A 221 -9.84 14.67 4.41
CA PRO A 221 -9.39 14.41 5.79
C PRO A 221 -8.28 13.36 5.92
N PHE A 222 -8.41 12.23 5.19
CA PHE A 222 -7.42 11.16 5.23
C PHE A 222 -6.13 11.57 4.49
N ASN A 223 -6.27 12.13 3.28
CA ASN A 223 -5.12 12.55 2.49
C ASN A 223 -4.32 13.68 3.15
N LEU A 224 -5.00 14.59 3.84
CA LEU A 224 -4.38 15.66 4.61
C LEU A 224 -3.59 15.11 5.80
N MET A 225 -4.06 14.04 6.45
CA MET A 225 -3.33 13.34 7.51
C MET A 225 -2.05 12.70 6.96
N ILE A 226 -2.11 12.03 5.81
CA ILE A 226 -0.93 11.46 5.12
C ILE A 226 0.04 12.57 4.72
N LYS A 227 -0.44 13.63 4.05
CA LYS A 227 0.37 14.77 3.60
C LYS A 227 1.07 15.48 4.76
N ASN A 228 0.36 15.64 5.87
CA ASN A 228 0.89 16.24 7.09
C ASN A 228 1.65 15.27 7.96
N GLU A 229 1.86 14.03 7.49
CA GLU A 229 2.83 13.17 8.11
C GLU A 229 2.38 12.81 9.56
N LYS A 230 1.10 12.46 9.73
CA LYS A 230 0.46 12.22 11.05
C LYS A 230 -0.17 10.84 11.17
N SER A 231 -0.18 10.31 12.40
CA SER A 231 -0.98 9.16 12.85
C SER A 231 -0.62 7.77 12.34
N TYR A 232 0.28 7.61 11.37
CA TYR A 232 0.81 6.29 11.00
C TYR A 232 2.07 5.93 11.80
N SER A 233 2.22 4.64 12.02
CA SER A 233 3.25 4.01 12.85
C SER A 233 4.50 3.64 12.07
N ALA A 234 4.35 3.31 10.77
CA ALA A 234 5.44 2.98 9.86
C ALA A 234 5.04 3.30 8.40
N CYS A 235 6.05 3.46 7.52
CA CYS A 235 5.88 3.73 6.10
C CYS A 235 6.96 3.04 5.28
N HIS A 236 6.56 2.28 4.27
CA HIS A 236 7.46 1.58 3.36
C HIS A 236 7.18 1.97 1.92
N ILE A 237 8.23 2.32 1.18
CA ILE A 237 8.12 2.66 -0.24
C ILE A 237 8.66 1.48 -1.04
N ILE A 238 7.86 1.01 -1.98
CA ILE A 238 8.14 -0.14 -2.82
C ILE A 238 8.04 0.32 -4.27
N HIS A 239 9.14 0.14 -5.00
CA HIS A 239 9.19 0.40 -6.44
C HIS A 239 9.17 -0.95 -7.17
N CYS A 240 8.13 -1.15 -7.96
CA CYS A 240 7.92 -2.35 -8.75
C CYS A 240 7.99 -1.98 -10.24
N ASN A 241 8.79 -2.72 -11.00
CA ASN A 241 8.63 -2.76 -12.45
C ASN A 241 7.90 -4.04 -12.84
N ILE A 242 6.78 -3.90 -13.54
CA ILE A 242 5.98 -5.01 -14.04
C ILE A 242 6.31 -5.22 -15.50
N ASP A 243 6.88 -6.39 -15.83
CA ASP A 243 7.15 -6.78 -17.21
C ASP A 243 5.91 -7.48 -17.80
N ILE A 244 5.16 -6.84 -18.70
CA ILE A 244 4.02 -7.44 -19.41
C ILE A 244 4.57 -8.28 -20.57
N ASN A 245 4.41 -9.61 -20.50
CA ASN A 245 4.86 -10.51 -21.55
C ASN A 245 3.66 -11.10 -22.31
N THR A 246 3.68 -11.01 -23.64
CA THR A 246 2.61 -11.37 -24.59
C THR A 246 2.44 -12.88 -24.86
N GLN A 247 3.09 -13.74 -24.07
CA GLN A 247 2.93 -15.20 -24.17
C GLN A 247 1.79 -15.71 -23.29
#